data_AF-A0A3N5VEF0-F1
#
_entry.id   AF-A0A3N5VEF0-F1
#
_cell.length_a   1.000
_cell.length_b   1.000
_cell.length_c   1.000
_cell.angle_alpha   90.00
_cell.angle_beta   90.00
_cell.angle_gamma   90.00
#
_symmetry.space_group_name_H-M   'P 1'
#
loop_
_entity.id
_entity.type
_entity.pdbx_description
1 polymer ?
#
loop_
_entity_poly.entity_id
_entity_poly.type
_entity_poly.pdbx_seq_one_letter_code
_entity_poly.pdbx_strand_id
1 'polypeptide(L)'
;MTINGKTITFPVEMPSGSYLELSTTGDCVLYGPKGEEIANVSPKGPIPLLSPGKNQIQFAADAADGPAPRVRLTISSHGQPL
;
A
#
# COMPACT_ATOMS: atom_id res chain seq x y z
N MET A 1 3.74 5.12 1.69
CA MET A 1 4.55 4.37 0.69
C MET A 1 5.08 5.35 -0.34
N THR A 2 6.34 5.20 -0.74
CA THR A 2 6.98 6.05 -1.75
C THR A 2 7.58 5.20 -2.86
N ILE A 3 7.27 5.54 -4.12
CA ILE A 3 7.86 4.92 -5.31
C ILE A 3 8.45 6.02 -6.19
N ASN A 4 9.75 5.93 -6.49
CA ASN A 4 10.48 6.92 -7.31
C ASN A 4 10.26 8.38 -6.83
N GLY A 5 10.28 8.60 -5.51
CA GLY A 5 10.07 9.91 -4.89
C GLY A 5 8.61 10.40 -4.84
N LYS A 6 7.65 9.66 -5.40
CA LYS A 6 6.21 9.96 -5.29
C LYS A 6 5.60 9.19 -4.12
N THR A 7 4.97 9.92 -3.21
CA THR A 7 4.43 9.36 -1.96
C THR A 7 2.91 9.31 -2.00
N ILE A 8 2.38 8.15 -1.60
CA ILE A 8 0.97 7.92 -1.27
C ILE A 8 0.87 7.51 0.21
N THR A 9 -0.10 8.09 0.91
CA THR A 9 -0.33 7.88 2.34
C THR A 9 -1.68 7.22 2.55
N PHE A 10 -1.71 6.17 3.38
CA PHE A 10 -2.93 5.47 3.76
C PHE A 10 -3.26 5.87 5.21
N PRO A 11 -4.26 6.73 5.44
CA PRO A 11 -4.55 7.27 6.77
C PRO A 11 -5.39 6.28 7.59
N VAL A 12 -4.83 5.12 7.90
CA VAL A 12 -5.52 4.03 8.60
C VAL A 12 -4.57 3.31 9.54
N GLU A 13 -5.10 2.82 10.66
CA GLU A 13 -4.39 1.90 11.53
C GLU A 13 -4.59 0.47 11.02
N MET A 14 -3.49 -0.29 10.93
CA MET A 14 -3.51 -1.67 10.42
C MET A 14 -3.25 -2.66 11.56
N PRO A 15 -4.26 -3.41 12.02
CA PRO A 15 -4.06 -4.49 12.96
C PRO A 15 -3.14 -5.58 12.40
N SER A 16 -2.40 -6.26 13.26
CA SER A 16 -1.54 -7.38 12.84
C SER A 16 -2.33 -8.44 12.04
N GLY A 17 -1.79 -8.82 10.88
CA GLY A 17 -2.42 -9.79 9.98
C GLY A 17 -3.42 -9.20 8.98
N SER A 18 -3.79 -7.92 9.13
CA SER A 18 -4.57 -7.19 8.11
C SER A 18 -3.71 -6.85 6.88
N TYR A 19 -4.37 -6.47 5.78
CA TYR A 19 -3.72 -5.99 4.58
C TYR A 19 -4.56 -4.92 3.86
N LEU A 20 -3.88 -4.02 3.15
CA LEU A 20 -4.52 -3.04 2.27
C LEU A 20 -4.41 -3.51 0.82
N GLU A 21 -5.49 -3.41 0.07
CA GLU A 21 -5.45 -3.47 -1.39
C GLU A 21 -5.76 -2.09 -1.95
N LEU A 22 -4.96 -1.67 -2.93
CA LEU A 22 -5.15 -0.42 -3.67
C LEU A 22 -5.26 -0.78 -5.16
N SER A 23 -6.39 -0.46 -5.77
CA SER A 23 -6.58 -0.63 -7.21
C SER A 23 -5.95 0.52 -8.00
N THR A 24 -5.83 0.33 -9.32
CA THR A 24 -5.37 1.40 -10.23
C THR A 24 -6.37 2.56 -10.37
N THR A 25 -7.65 2.32 -10.05
CA THR A 25 -8.71 3.35 -10.01
C THR A 25 -8.68 4.19 -8.72
N GLY A 26 -7.88 3.78 -7.73
CA GLY A 26 -7.75 4.46 -6.44
C GLY A 26 -8.66 3.94 -5.34
N ASP A 27 -9.45 2.91 -5.63
CA ASP A 27 -10.23 2.21 -4.63
C ASP A 27 -9.28 1.49 -3.67
N CYS A 28 -9.43 1.74 -2.38
CA CYS A 28 -8.57 1.17 -1.37
C CYS A 28 -9.39 0.61 -0.22
N VAL A 29 -9.14 -0.66 0.11
CA VAL A 29 -9.88 -1.39 1.13
C VAL A 29 -8.90 -2.03 2.11
N LEU A 30 -9.21 -1.89 3.40
CA LEU A 30 -8.55 -2.61 4.48
C LEU A 30 -9.28 -3.92 4.71
N TYR A 31 -8.55 -5.03 4.61
CA TYR A 31 -9.03 -6.37 4.88
C TYR A 31 -8.44 -6.92 6.18
N GLY A 32 -9.23 -7.69 6.90
CA GLY A 32 -8.79 -8.45 8.06
C GLY A 32 -8.03 -9.73 7.67
N PRO A 33 -7.48 -10.44 8.67
CA PRO A 33 -6.66 -11.63 8.44
C PRO A 33 -7.41 -12.81 7.81
N LYS A 34 -8.76 -12.78 7.76
CA LYS A 34 -9.58 -13.80 7.10
C LYS A 34 -10.13 -13.32 5.75
N GLY A 35 -9.70 -12.15 5.28
CA GLY A 35 -10.17 -11.54 4.02
C GLY A 35 -11.50 -10.80 4.16
N GLU A 36 -11.98 -10.56 5.38
CA GLU A 36 -13.16 -9.74 5.64
C GLU A 36 -12.86 -8.26 5.38
N GLU A 37 -13.78 -7.55 4.73
CA GLU A 37 -13.66 -6.08 4.58
C GLU A 37 -13.86 -5.40 5.93
N ILE A 38 -12.87 -4.61 6.35
CA ILE A 38 -12.91 -3.82 7.58
C ILE A 38 -13.35 -2.39 7.28
N ALA A 39 -12.73 -1.76 6.28
CA ALA A 39 -13.00 -0.36 5.95
C ALA A 39 -12.59 0.00 4.53
N ASN A 40 -13.33 0.93 3.92
CA ASN A 40 -12.85 1.69 2.78
C ASN A 40 -11.89 2.77 3.29
N VAL A 41 -10.73 2.89 2.65
CA VAL A 41 -9.68 3.85 2.99
C VAL A 41 -9.57 4.84 1.84
N SER A 42 -9.52 6.13 2.14
CA SER A 42 -9.24 7.16 1.13
C SER A 42 -7.74 7.54 1.17
N PRO A 43 -6.92 7.04 0.22
CA PRO A 43 -5.51 7.38 0.21
C PRO A 43 -5.30 8.86 -0.09
N LYS A 44 -4.21 9.43 0.45
CA LYS A 44 -3.81 10.82 0.23
C LYS A 44 -2.58 10.88 -0.64
N GLY A 45 -2.59 11.79 -1.61
CA GLY A 45 -1.53 11.94 -2.60
C GLY A 45 -1.78 11.13 -3.88
N PRO A 46 -0.95 11.33 -4.91
CA PRO A 46 -1.12 10.67 -6.20
C PRO A 46 -0.76 9.17 -6.09
N ILE A 47 -1.50 8.32 -6.81
CA ILE A 47 -1.10 6.93 -7.01
C ILE A 47 0.23 6.94 -7.79
N PRO A 48 1.31 6.40 -7.22
CA PRO A 48 2.60 6.43 -7.90
C PRO A 48 2.64 5.45 -9.07
N LEU A 49 3.34 5.84 -10.13
CA LEU A 49 3.52 5.00 -11.33
C LEU A 49 4.88 4.31 -11.30
N LEU A 50 4.89 3.06 -11.75
CA LEU A 50 6.12 2.32 -12.02
C LEU A 50 6.74 2.83 -13.33
N SER A 51 8.06 2.96 -13.33
CA SER A 51 8.85 3.23 -14.54
C SER A 51 9.40 1.92 -15.10
N PRO A 52 9.67 1.84 -16.42
CA PRO A 52 10.41 0.72 -16.98
C PRO A 52 11.76 0.53 -16.27
N GLY A 53 12.09 -0.71 -15.94
CA GLY A 53 13.34 -1.05 -15.26
C GLY A 53 13.29 -0.86 -13.74
N LYS A 54 14.35 -0.30 -13.17
CA LYS A 54 14.54 -0.22 -11.71
C LYS A 54 13.62 0.84 -11.10
N ASN A 55 12.89 0.45 -10.05
CA ASN A 55 12.05 1.33 -9.25
C ASN A 55 12.57 1.35 -7.81
N GLN A 56 12.70 2.54 -7.23
CA GLN A 56 13.03 2.68 -5.81
C GLN A 56 11.75 2.70 -5.00
N ILE A 57 11.65 1.81 -4.02
CA ILE A 57 10.46 1.62 -3.20
C ILE A 57 10.83 1.79 -1.73
N GLN A 58 10.05 2.59 -1.02
CA GLN A 58 10.19 2.81 0.41
C GLN A 58 8.82 2.70 1.09
N PHE A 59 8.81 2.10 2.28
CA PHE A 59 7.65 2.03 3.14
C PHE A 59 8.00 2.61 4.50
N ALA A 60 7.10 3.40 5.04
CA ALA A 60 7.15 3.92 6.39
C ALA A 60 5.73 3.89 6.95
N ALA A 61 5.64 3.63 8.25
CA ALA A 61 4.45 3.77 9.07
C ALA A 61 4.87 4.49 10.35
N ASP A 62 3.90 5.07 11.04
CA ASP A 62 4.15 5.71 12.32
C ASP A 62 4.68 4.66 13.33
N ALA A 63 5.50 5.13 14.26
CA ALA A 63 6.02 4.28 15.32
C ALA A 63 4.85 3.83 16.21
N ALA A 64 4.70 2.52 16.39
CA ALA A 64 3.81 1.95 17.37
C ALA A 64 4.60 1.59 18.63
N ASP A 65 3.93 1.60 19.79
CA ASP A 65 4.52 1.05 21.00
C ASP A 65 4.78 -0.45 20.81
N GLY A 66 6.04 -0.86 20.97
CA GLY A 66 6.47 -2.24 20.84
C GLY A 66 7.46 -2.49 19.70
N PRO A 67 7.49 -3.72 19.14
CA PRO A 67 8.44 -4.09 18.10
C PRO A 67 8.25 -3.27 16.82
N ALA A 68 9.35 -3.05 16.10
CA ALA A 68 9.30 -2.37 14.81
C ALA A 68 8.30 -3.05 13.86
N PRO A 69 7.36 -2.30 13.25
CA PRO A 69 6.35 -2.87 12.38
C PRO A 69 7.01 -3.51 11.16
N ARG A 70 6.45 -4.65 10.74
CA ARG A 70 6.86 -5.35 9.52
C ARG A 70 5.67 -5.42 8.58
N VAL A 71 5.90 -5.11 7.32
CA VAL A 71 4.89 -5.21 6.27
C VAL A 71 5.43 -6.04 5.12
N ARG A 72 4.56 -6.82 4.48
CA ARG A 72 4.83 -7.39 3.16
C ARG A 72 4.21 -6.46 2.13
N LEU A 73 5.06 -5.90 1.27
CA LEU A 73 4.60 -5.11 0.13
C LEU A 73 4.63 -5.97 -1.12
N THR A 74 3.48 -6.14 -1.75
CA THR A 74 3.34 -6.82 -3.04
C THR A 74 2.93 -5.78 -4.08
N ILE A 75 3.66 -5.74 -5.19
CA ILE A 75 3.37 -4.84 -6.32
C ILE A 75 3.19 -5.70 -7.56
N SER A 76 2.00 -5.62 -8.15
CA SER A 76 1.66 -6.28 -9.39
C SER A 76 1.62 -5.24 -10.51
N SER A 77 2.57 -5.30 -11.43
CA SER A 77 2.59 -4.45 -12.62
C SER A 77 1.91 -5.16 -13.79
N HIS A 78 0.99 -4.47 -14.44
CA HIS A 78 0.41 -4.93 -15.72
C HIS A 78 0.99 -4.06 -16.85
N GLY A 79 1.65 -4.71 -17.81
CA GLY A 79 2.06 -4.09 -19.07
C GLY A 79 0.95 -4.15 -20.11
N GLN A 80 1.22 -3.67 -21.33
CA GLN A 80 0.32 -3.98 -22.43
C GLN A 80 0.26 -5.50 -22.63
N PRO A 81 -0.94 -6.08 -22.88
CA PRO A 81 -1.06 -7.45 -23.34
C PRO A 81 -0.17 -7.67 -24.58
N LEU A 82 0.48 -8.82 -24.65
CA LEU A 82 1.26 -9.24 -25.82
C LEU A 82 0.35 -9.48 -27.04
#